data_AF-A0A812VYA7-F1
#
_entry.id   AF-A0A812VYA7-F1
#
_cell.length_a   1.000
_cell.length_b   1.000
_cell.length_c   1.000
_cell.angle_alpha   90.00
_cell.angle_beta   90.00
_cell.angle_gamma   90.00
#
_symmetry.space_group_name_H-M   'P 1'
#
loop_
_entity.id
_entity.type
_entity.pdbx_description
1 polymer ?
#
loop_
_entity_poly.entity_id
_entity_poly.type
_entity_poly.pdbx_seq_one_letter_code
_entity_poly.pdbx_strand_id
1 'polypeptide(L)'
;MAADSRLSLDDFSCAKHVAYFKQHAKKLPDVYKSMDTNRLTLLYFSVSGLDLLGKLDELDREQTIEYIYSYQSPLPDHGGFYGCPRVSFDTPELDKCNNQPHIANTYVALVMLIILGDDLGRVNRSSLGQSLRKWQLEDGSFCCVHCISSLDSESDIRFVYCAATICYILDLWDAIDIEAMTRFIYASQSYDGAFGMGPSTESHGGCTYCAVAALTMLGRLADLPSKDLWPELQRGSVGLW
;
A
#
# COMPACT_ATOMS: atom_id res chain seq x y z
N MET A 1 -1.72 -49.43 -2.34
CA MET A 1 -1.34 -48.73 -1.10
C MET A 1 -0.92 -47.32 -1.50
N ALA A 2 -1.89 -46.39 -1.50
CA ALA A 2 -1.63 -45.00 -1.80
C ALA A 2 -0.96 -44.36 -0.58
N ALA A 3 0.21 -43.76 -0.79
CA ALA A 3 0.92 -43.03 0.24
C ALA A 3 0.05 -41.84 0.70
N ASP A 4 -0.24 -41.81 1.99
CA ASP A 4 -0.87 -40.72 2.71
C ASP A 4 0.11 -39.54 2.71
N SER A 5 0.04 -38.67 1.68
CA SER A 5 0.88 -37.48 1.56
C SER A 5 0.32 -36.35 2.43
N ARG A 6 0.26 -36.56 3.75
CA ARG A 6 0.10 -35.46 4.70
C ARG A 6 1.43 -34.76 4.76
N LEU A 7 1.49 -33.52 4.28
CA LEU A 7 2.62 -32.62 4.46
C LEU A 7 2.96 -32.60 5.95
N SER A 8 4.10 -33.19 6.34
CA SER A 8 4.60 -33.08 7.71
C SER A 8 5.05 -31.64 7.95
N LEU A 9 4.84 -31.12 9.17
CA LEU A 9 5.32 -29.81 9.60
C LEU A 9 6.84 -29.59 9.37
N ASP A 10 7.59 -30.67 9.12
CA ASP A 10 9.02 -30.67 8.80
C ASP A 10 9.38 -30.22 7.36
N ASP A 11 8.41 -29.87 6.50
CA ASP A 11 8.68 -29.45 5.11
C ASP A 11 9.06 -27.95 4.97
N PHE A 12 9.08 -27.18 6.06
CA PHE A 12 9.47 -25.77 6.01
C PHE A 12 11.01 -25.61 5.94
N SER A 13 11.53 -25.40 4.74
CA SER A 13 12.97 -25.21 4.52
C SER A 13 13.38 -23.74 4.68
N CYS A 14 13.58 -23.30 5.92
CA CYS A 14 14.01 -21.93 6.24
C CYS A 14 15.24 -21.49 5.41
N ALA A 15 16.28 -22.33 5.32
CA ALA A 15 17.49 -22.01 4.56
C ALA A 15 17.23 -21.73 3.06
N LYS A 16 16.29 -22.47 2.44
CA LYS A 16 15.91 -22.22 1.03
C LYS A 16 15.15 -20.90 0.88
N HIS A 17 14.26 -20.57 1.81
CA HIS A 17 13.54 -19.30 1.80
C HIS A 17 14.47 -18.11 2.03
N VAL A 18 15.42 -18.21 2.95
CA VAL A 18 16.46 -17.19 3.16
C VAL A 18 17.27 -16.98 1.88
N ALA A 19 17.75 -18.05 1.24
CA ALA A 19 18.48 -17.94 -0.01
C ALA A 19 17.64 -17.30 -1.13
N TYR A 20 16.34 -17.65 -1.22
CA TYR A 20 15.40 -17.05 -2.17
C TYR A 20 15.26 -15.55 -1.96
N PHE A 21 14.93 -15.10 -0.74
CA PHE A 21 14.72 -13.68 -0.46
C PHE A 21 16.01 -12.87 -0.58
N LYS A 22 17.14 -13.38 -0.08
CA LYS A 22 18.45 -12.73 -0.24
C LYS A 22 18.81 -12.52 -1.71
N GLN A 23 18.54 -13.51 -2.56
CA GLN A 23 18.76 -13.37 -3.99
C GLN A 23 17.83 -12.31 -4.61
N HIS A 24 16.54 -12.34 -4.30
CA HIS A 24 15.55 -11.41 -4.88
C HIS A 24 15.74 -9.96 -4.40
N ALA A 25 16.23 -9.76 -3.17
CA ALA A 25 16.61 -8.44 -2.67
C ALA A 25 17.78 -7.83 -3.45
N LYS A 26 18.71 -8.65 -3.94
CA LYS A 26 19.90 -8.19 -4.67
C LYS A 26 19.70 -8.10 -6.18
N LYS A 27 19.04 -9.10 -6.78
CA LYS A 27 18.83 -9.19 -8.23
C LYS A 27 17.59 -10.00 -8.55
N LEU A 28 16.71 -9.40 -9.34
CA LEU A 28 15.51 -10.06 -9.85
C LEU A 28 15.82 -10.83 -11.16
N PRO A 29 15.22 -12.01 -11.37
CA PRO A 29 15.24 -12.71 -12.65
C PRO A 29 14.53 -11.93 -13.77
N ASP A 30 14.92 -12.17 -15.02
CA ASP A 30 14.38 -11.47 -16.21
C ASP A 30 12.86 -11.56 -16.38
N VAL A 31 12.22 -12.60 -15.83
CA VAL A 31 10.76 -12.76 -15.88
C VAL A 31 10.00 -11.67 -15.10
N TYR A 32 10.69 -10.94 -14.21
CA TYR A 32 10.11 -9.82 -13.46
C TYR A 32 10.17 -8.48 -14.21
N LYS A 33 10.60 -8.44 -15.49
CA LYS A 33 10.65 -7.19 -16.28
C LYS A 33 9.30 -6.47 -16.37
N SER A 34 8.18 -7.19 -16.40
CA SER A 34 6.83 -6.59 -16.38
C SER A 34 6.47 -5.93 -15.05
N MET A 35 7.22 -6.22 -13.98
CA MET A 35 7.04 -5.71 -12.63
C MET A 35 8.00 -4.56 -12.31
N ASP A 36 8.58 -3.92 -13.33
CA ASP A 36 9.61 -2.88 -13.13
C ASP A 36 9.08 -1.68 -12.32
N THR A 37 7.81 -1.34 -12.49
CA THR A 37 7.10 -0.30 -11.73
C THR A 37 6.78 -0.71 -10.28
N ASN A 38 7.09 -1.94 -9.88
CA ASN A 38 6.81 -2.51 -8.56
C ASN A 38 8.10 -2.97 -7.85
N ARG A 39 9.28 -2.42 -8.20
CA ARG A 39 10.56 -2.83 -7.60
C ARG A 39 10.58 -2.71 -6.08
N LEU A 40 10.05 -1.61 -5.51
CA LEU A 40 9.96 -1.47 -4.06
C LEU A 40 9.04 -2.50 -3.42
N THR A 41 7.91 -2.84 -4.05
CA THR A 41 7.01 -3.90 -3.56
C THR A 41 7.68 -5.27 -3.56
N LEU A 42 8.46 -5.59 -4.61
CA LEU A 42 9.22 -6.84 -4.67
C LEU A 42 10.34 -6.89 -3.63
N LEU A 43 11.01 -5.76 -3.40
CA LEU A 43 12.00 -5.64 -2.33
C LEU A 43 11.34 -5.82 -0.96
N TYR A 44 10.16 -5.22 -0.74
CA TYR A 44 9.39 -5.36 0.50
C TYR A 44 9.08 -6.80 0.84
N PHE A 45 8.64 -7.61 -0.14
CA PHE A 45 8.42 -9.04 0.11
C PHE A 45 9.69 -9.77 0.54
N SER A 46 10.85 -9.36 0.01
CA SER A 46 12.13 -9.96 0.40
C SER A 46 12.59 -9.51 1.78
N VAL A 47 12.49 -8.21 2.09
CA VAL A 47 12.85 -7.63 3.40
C VAL A 47 11.94 -8.17 4.49
N SER A 48 10.62 -8.09 4.31
CA SER A 48 9.63 -8.61 5.27
C SER A 48 9.74 -10.13 5.41
N GLY A 49 9.98 -10.87 4.32
CA GLY A 49 10.24 -12.29 4.38
C GLY A 49 11.45 -12.65 5.24
N LEU A 50 12.55 -11.90 5.13
CA LEU A 50 13.74 -12.12 5.96
C LEU A 50 13.51 -11.71 7.42
N ASP A 51 12.75 -10.65 7.68
CA ASP A 51 12.35 -10.25 9.04
C ASP A 51 11.53 -11.32 9.75
N LEU A 52 10.51 -11.86 9.09
CA LEU A 52 9.69 -12.95 9.62
C LEU A 52 10.50 -14.21 9.94
N LEU A 53 11.64 -14.41 9.28
CA LEU A 53 12.56 -15.54 9.52
C LEU A 53 13.65 -15.23 10.56
N GLY A 54 13.71 -14.00 11.08
CA GLY A 54 14.78 -13.55 11.97
C GLY A 54 16.14 -13.51 11.29
N LYS A 55 16.17 -13.15 10.00
CA LYS A 55 17.34 -13.19 9.10
C LYS A 55 17.60 -11.88 8.35
N LEU A 56 17.24 -10.75 8.96
CA LEU A 56 17.56 -9.43 8.40
C LEU A 56 19.05 -9.16 8.29
N ASP A 57 19.90 -9.85 9.07
CA ASP A 57 21.36 -9.79 8.99
C ASP A 57 21.94 -10.30 7.67
N GLU A 58 21.14 -10.98 6.85
CA GLU A 58 21.52 -11.40 5.50
C GLU A 58 21.52 -10.26 4.47
N LEU A 59 20.98 -9.08 4.85
CA LEU A 59 20.96 -7.86 4.05
C LEU A 59 22.02 -6.88 4.52
N ASP A 60 22.55 -6.10 3.57
CA ASP A 60 23.25 -4.86 3.88
C ASP A 60 22.20 -3.80 4.21
N ARG A 61 22.00 -3.56 5.52
CA ARG A 61 20.93 -2.71 6.03
C ARG A 61 21.07 -1.28 5.53
N GLU A 62 22.26 -0.70 5.68
CA GLU A 62 22.54 0.68 5.30
C GLU A 62 22.37 0.88 3.80
N GLN A 63 22.91 -0.03 2.98
CA GLN A 63 22.73 0.03 1.52
C GLN A 63 21.26 -0.10 1.12
N THR A 64 20.49 -0.95 1.82
CA THR A 64 19.06 -1.13 1.54
C THR A 64 18.26 0.12 1.89
N ILE A 65 18.56 0.77 3.03
CA ILE A 65 17.95 2.05 3.43
C ILE A 65 18.25 3.13 2.38
N GLU A 66 19.51 3.28 1.96
CA GLU A 66 19.86 4.25 0.90
C GLU A 66 19.16 3.95 -0.42
N TYR A 67 19.03 2.66 -0.77
CA TYR A 67 18.29 2.25 -1.95
C TYR A 67 16.83 2.68 -1.87
N ILE A 68 16.15 2.45 -0.75
CA ILE A 68 14.75 2.87 -0.56
C ILE A 68 14.62 4.40 -0.67
N TYR A 69 15.51 5.16 0.00
CA TYR A 69 15.49 6.62 -0.07
C TYR A 69 15.79 7.19 -1.45
N SER A 70 16.51 6.47 -2.31
CA SER A 70 16.73 6.88 -3.70
C SER A 70 15.44 6.94 -4.53
N TYR A 71 14.36 6.31 -4.07
CA TYR A 71 13.03 6.35 -4.69
C TYR A 71 12.12 7.42 -4.09
N GLN A 72 12.55 8.13 -3.05
CA GLN A 72 11.76 9.23 -2.51
C GLN A 72 11.72 10.38 -3.51
N SER A 73 10.53 10.93 -3.74
CA SER A 73 10.35 12.10 -4.59
C SER A 73 11.05 13.33 -4.00
N PRO A 74 11.86 14.04 -4.81
CA PRO A 74 12.47 15.30 -4.40
C PRO A 74 11.50 16.49 -4.52
N LEU A 75 10.31 16.29 -5.09
CA LEU A 75 9.38 17.37 -5.39
C LEU A 75 8.63 17.84 -4.14
N PRO A 76 8.43 19.16 -3.95
CA PRO A 76 7.81 19.72 -2.74
C PRO A 76 6.30 19.49 -2.64
N ASP A 77 5.64 19.19 -3.76
CA ASP A 77 4.19 19.07 -3.89
C ASP A 77 3.75 17.72 -4.49
N HIS A 78 4.70 16.83 -4.77
CA HIS A 78 4.46 15.46 -5.24
C HIS A 78 5.34 14.52 -4.41
N GLY A 79 5.10 14.45 -3.11
CA GLY A 79 5.85 13.61 -2.17
C GLY A 79 5.44 12.15 -2.23
N GLY A 80 6.22 11.30 -1.54
CA GLY A 80 6.05 9.85 -1.54
C GLY A 80 7.22 9.14 -2.24
N PHE A 81 7.04 7.86 -2.53
CA PHE A 81 8.05 7.02 -3.17
C PHE A 81 7.59 6.51 -4.54
N TYR A 82 8.52 6.49 -5.49
CA TYR A 82 8.33 5.89 -6.81
C TYR A 82 8.38 4.36 -6.71
N GLY A 83 7.83 3.67 -7.70
CA GLY A 83 7.95 2.21 -7.83
C GLY A 83 9.15 1.73 -8.63
N CYS A 84 9.70 2.62 -9.48
CA CYS A 84 10.90 2.42 -10.30
C CYS A 84 11.78 3.68 -10.20
N PRO A 85 13.09 3.60 -10.56
CA PRO A 85 13.91 4.80 -10.70
C PRO A 85 13.30 5.74 -11.74
N ARG A 86 13.38 7.05 -11.48
CA ARG A 86 12.90 8.06 -12.44
C ARG A 86 13.65 7.91 -13.76
N VAL A 87 12.93 8.02 -14.86
CA VAL A 87 13.50 8.04 -16.22
C VAL A 87 13.19 9.38 -16.86
N SER A 88 14.13 9.91 -17.64
CA SER A 88 13.90 11.18 -18.34
C SER A 88 12.98 10.97 -19.54
N PHE A 89 12.01 11.84 -19.70
CA PHE A 89 11.14 11.90 -20.87
C PHE A 89 11.38 13.17 -21.69
N ASP A 90 11.02 13.12 -22.97
CA ASP A 90 11.29 14.19 -23.94
C ASP A 90 10.55 15.49 -23.64
N THR A 91 9.42 15.42 -22.94
CA THR A 91 8.63 16.60 -22.56
C THR A 91 8.36 16.66 -21.06
N PRO A 92 8.23 17.87 -20.48
CA PRO A 92 7.85 18.04 -19.08
C PRO A 92 6.53 17.37 -18.73
N GLU A 93 5.56 17.34 -19.66
CA GLU A 93 4.27 16.69 -19.46
C GLU A 93 4.44 15.17 -19.36
N LEU A 94 5.21 14.55 -20.26
CA LEU A 94 5.49 13.12 -20.20
C LEU A 94 6.30 12.77 -18.94
N ASP A 95 7.28 13.59 -18.57
CA ASP A 95 8.05 13.38 -17.34
C ASP A 95 7.13 13.40 -16.12
N LYS A 96 6.24 14.40 -16.06
CA LYS A 96 5.26 14.50 -14.99
C LYS A 96 4.32 13.30 -14.98
N CYS A 97 3.74 12.88 -16.10
CA CYS A 97 2.77 11.78 -16.11
C CYS A 97 3.38 10.43 -15.71
N ASN A 98 4.65 10.18 -16.08
CA ASN A 98 5.26 8.88 -15.93
C ASN A 98 6.14 8.74 -14.67
N ASN A 99 6.68 9.85 -14.13
CA ASN A 99 7.43 9.85 -12.88
C ASN A 99 6.56 10.31 -11.72
N GLN A 100 5.54 9.51 -11.38
CA GLN A 100 4.64 9.78 -10.26
C GLN A 100 4.96 8.89 -9.05
N PRO A 101 5.07 9.46 -7.84
CA PRO A 101 5.05 8.67 -6.63
C PRO A 101 3.72 7.95 -6.51
N HIS A 102 3.75 6.75 -5.95
CA HIS A 102 2.57 5.90 -5.84
C HIS A 102 2.30 5.59 -4.38
N ILE A 103 1.04 5.64 -3.97
CA ILE A 103 0.68 5.49 -2.55
C ILE A 103 1.07 4.11 -2.00
N ALA A 104 0.88 3.04 -2.78
CA ALA A 104 1.32 1.68 -2.40
C ALA A 104 2.85 1.57 -2.25
N ASN A 105 3.62 2.20 -3.15
CA ASN A 105 5.08 2.21 -3.06
C ASN A 105 5.57 3.02 -1.85
N THR A 106 4.85 4.09 -1.51
CA THR A 106 5.08 4.89 -0.30
C THR A 106 4.83 4.07 0.96
N TYR A 107 3.71 3.35 1.02
CA TYR A 107 3.40 2.43 2.12
C TYR A 107 4.51 1.40 2.33
N VAL A 108 4.90 0.64 1.29
CA VAL A 108 5.93 -0.40 1.44
C VAL A 108 7.31 0.19 1.76
N ALA A 109 7.64 1.37 1.25
CA ALA A 109 8.88 2.06 1.58
C ALA A 109 8.96 2.38 3.08
N LEU A 110 7.91 2.96 3.66
CA LEU A 110 7.88 3.29 5.09
C LEU A 110 7.95 2.03 5.96
N VAL A 111 7.21 0.98 5.60
CA VAL A 111 7.26 -0.29 6.35
C VAL A 111 8.64 -0.93 6.27
N MET A 112 9.28 -0.94 5.10
CA MET A 112 10.65 -1.46 4.98
C MET A 112 11.64 -0.65 5.82
N LEU A 113 11.55 0.68 5.81
CA LEU A 113 12.41 1.55 6.62
C LEU A 113 12.26 1.22 8.13
N ILE A 114 11.04 1.02 8.61
CA ILE A 114 10.77 0.60 9.99
C ILE A 114 11.39 -0.78 10.29
N ILE A 115 11.16 -1.77 9.42
CA ILE A 115 11.74 -3.12 9.57
C ILE A 115 13.26 -3.06 9.65
N LEU A 116 13.88 -2.18 8.86
CA LEU A 116 15.32 -1.98 8.83
C LEU A 116 15.85 -1.15 10.01
N GLY A 117 14.99 -0.59 10.86
CA GLY A 117 15.36 0.18 12.05
C GLY A 117 15.69 1.65 11.77
N ASP A 118 15.21 2.20 10.66
CA ASP A 118 15.33 3.63 10.33
C ASP A 118 14.41 4.49 11.21
N ASP A 119 14.82 5.73 11.48
CA ASP A 119 14.07 6.67 12.33
C ASP A 119 13.02 7.51 11.57
N LEU A 120 12.94 7.33 10.26
CA LEU A 120 12.10 8.06 9.31
C LEU A 120 12.38 9.57 9.26
N GLY A 121 13.50 10.03 9.81
CA GLY A 121 13.87 11.45 9.90
C GLY A 121 14.13 12.10 8.54
N ARG A 122 14.49 11.29 7.53
CA ARG A 122 14.72 11.73 6.14
C ARG A 122 13.45 11.72 5.28
N VAL A 123 12.31 11.27 5.80
CA VAL A 123 11.04 11.28 5.07
C VAL A 123 10.53 12.72 4.99
N ASN A 124 10.25 13.20 3.77
CA ASN A 124 9.68 14.52 3.53
C ASN A 124 8.18 14.51 3.86
N ARG A 125 7.86 14.60 5.16
CA ARG A 125 6.50 14.58 5.71
C ARG A 125 5.61 15.68 5.13
N SER A 126 6.17 16.88 4.91
CA SER A 126 5.42 18.03 4.37
C SER A 126 4.94 17.77 2.94
N SER A 127 5.84 17.31 2.07
CA SER A 127 5.48 16.98 0.68
C SER A 127 4.53 15.77 0.61
N LEU A 128 4.75 14.77 1.47
CA LEU A 128 3.86 13.60 1.54
C LEU A 128 2.45 13.96 2.06
N GLY A 129 2.33 14.85 3.03
CA GLY A 129 1.03 15.35 3.48
C GLY A 129 0.28 16.10 2.37
N GLN A 130 0.99 16.86 1.53
CA GLN A 130 0.38 17.47 0.33
C GLN A 130 -0.07 16.40 -0.67
N SER A 131 0.70 15.32 -0.85
CA SER A 131 0.28 14.19 -1.69
C SER A 131 -0.97 13.50 -1.16
N LEU A 132 -1.05 13.21 0.14
CA LEU A 132 -2.23 12.58 0.75
C LEU A 132 -3.50 13.40 0.51
N ARG A 133 -3.44 14.73 0.67
CA ARG A 133 -4.56 15.64 0.36
C ARG A 133 -5.03 15.52 -1.08
N LYS A 134 -4.08 15.41 -2.02
CA LYS A 134 -4.38 15.33 -3.46
C LYS A 134 -4.85 13.94 -3.89
N TRP A 135 -4.42 12.88 -3.21
CA TRP A 135 -4.85 11.51 -3.51
C TRP A 135 -6.25 11.22 -2.99
N GLN A 136 -6.72 11.91 -1.95
CA GLN A 136 -8.06 11.71 -1.44
C GLN A 136 -9.12 12.29 -2.38
N LEU A 137 -10.12 11.49 -2.71
CA LEU A 137 -11.29 11.87 -3.50
C LEU A 137 -12.45 12.35 -2.62
N GLU A 138 -13.43 13.01 -3.24
CA GLU A 138 -14.61 13.56 -2.53
C GLU A 138 -15.45 12.49 -1.81
N ASP A 139 -15.49 11.27 -2.35
CA ASP A 139 -16.20 10.13 -1.74
C ASP A 139 -15.44 9.52 -0.55
N GLY A 140 -14.21 9.98 -0.28
CA GLY A 140 -13.34 9.50 0.78
C GLY A 140 -12.37 8.39 0.37
N SER A 141 -12.46 7.89 -0.86
CA SER A 141 -11.51 6.95 -1.43
C SER A 141 -10.17 7.64 -1.79
N PHE A 142 -9.19 6.86 -2.23
CA PHE A 142 -7.85 7.39 -2.56
C PHE A 142 -7.40 6.87 -3.92
N CYS A 143 -6.92 7.78 -4.78
CA CYS A 143 -6.20 7.43 -6.00
C CYS A 143 -4.80 6.88 -5.69
N CYS A 144 -4.26 6.10 -6.64
CA CYS A 144 -2.95 5.48 -6.49
C CYS A 144 -1.78 6.39 -6.88
N VAL A 145 -2.02 7.39 -7.74
CA VAL A 145 -1.06 8.40 -8.22
C VAL A 145 -1.73 9.77 -8.34
N HIS A 146 -0.94 10.85 -8.49
CA HIS A 146 -1.51 12.17 -8.80
C HIS A 146 -2.00 12.20 -10.24
N CYS A 147 -3.30 12.36 -10.39
CA CYS A 147 -3.95 12.49 -11.67
C CYS A 147 -3.86 13.91 -12.25
N ILE A 148 -3.69 13.99 -13.58
CA ILE A 148 -4.07 15.19 -14.34
C ILE A 148 -5.59 15.19 -14.57
N SER A 149 -6.23 14.01 -14.62
CA SER A 149 -7.68 13.84 -14.64
C SER A 149 -8.14 12.67 -13.76
N SER A 150 -9.30 12.78 -13.12
CA SER A 150 -9.87 11.75 -12.23
C SER A 150 -10.19 10.40 -12.90
N LEU A 151 -10.00 10.29 -14.23
CA LEU A 151 -10.19 9.06 -15.00
C LEU A 151 -8.90 8.23 -15.12
N ASP A 152 -7.75 8.77 -14.71
CA ASP A 152 -6.43 8.19 -15.02
C ASP A 152 -5.84 7.34 -13.87
N SER A 153 -6.57 7.19 -12.76
CA SER A 153 -6.11 6.40 -11.61
C SER A 153 -7.24 5.61 -11.00
N GLU A 154 -6.95 4.34 -10.71
CA GLU A 154 -7.78 3.50 -9.87
C GLU A 154 -7.93 4.10 -8.46
N SER A 155 -9.12 3.97 -7.91
CA SER A 155 -9.42 4.31 -6.52
C SER A 155 -10.19 3.16 -5.87
N ASP A 156 -9.65 2.65 -4.76
CA ASP A 156 -10.24 1.52 -4.03
C ASP A 156 -9.68 1.41 -2.60
N ILE A 157 -10.23 0.45 -1.86
CA ILE A 157 -9.92 0.18 -0.45
C ILE A 157 -8.43 -0.11 -0.18
N ARG A 158 -7.66 -0.58 -1.17
CA ARG A 158 -6.21 -0.83 -0.99
C ARG A 158 -5.47 0.48 -0.75
N PHE A 159 -5.85 1.53 -1.46
CA PHE A 159 -5.23 2.86 -1.32
C PHE A 159 -5.71 3.56 -0.06
N VAL A 160 -6.95 3.31 0.37
CA VAL A 160 -7.43 3.73 1.69
C VAL A 160 -6.56 3.13 2.81
N TYR A 161 -6.27 1.83 2.75
CA TYR A 161 -5.36 1.18 3.70
C TYR A 161 -3.94 1.76 3.64
N CYS A 162 -3.41 1.98 2.44
CA CYS A 162 -2.08 2.59 2.29
C CYS A 162 -2.05 4.00 2.91
N ALA A 163 -3.06 4.84 2.63
CA ALA A 163 -3.20 6.18 3.19
C ALA A 163 -3.27 6.13 4.72
N ALA A 164 -4.16 5.30 5.28
CA ALA A 164 -4.31 5.14 6.73
C ALA A 164 -3.01 4.67 7.39
N THR A 165 -2.27 3.75 6.75
CA THR A 165 -0.96 3.28 7.27
C THR A 165 0.09 4.39 7.25
N ILE A 166 0.16 5.16 6.17
CA ILE A 166 1.08 6.30 6.06
C ILE A 166 0.77 7.33 7.16
N CYS A 167 -0.51 7.69 7.32
CA CYS A 167 -0.96 8.62 8.35
C CYS A 167 -0.66 8.09 9.76
N TYR A 168 -0.87 6.79 10.02
CA TYR A 168 -0.58 6.15 11.29
C TYR A 168 0.91 6.17 11.64
N ILE A 169 1.78 5.85 10.67
CA ILE A 169 3.24 5.80 10.87
C ILE A 169 3.82 7.20 11.11
N LEU A 170 3.37 8.20 10.35
CA LEU A 170 4.00 9.52 10.31
C LEU A 170 3.23 10.62 11.07
N ASP A 171 2.10 10.27 11.68
CA ASP A 171 1.16 11.20 12.32
C ASP A 171 0.69 12.32 11.36
N LEU A 172 0.18 11.92 10.19
CA LEU A 172 -0.29 12.82 9.12
C LEU A 172 -1.81 12.83 8.97
N TRP A 173 -2.53 12.67 10.07
CA TRP A 173 -3.99 12.63 10.07
C TRP A 173 -4.65 13.97 9.72
N ASP A 174 -3.93 15.08 9.93
CA ASP A 174 -4.33 16.45 9.54
C ASP A 174 -4.28 16.70 8.02
N ALA A 175 -3.71 15.75 7.26
CA ALA A 175 -3.62 15.80 5.82
C ALA A 175 -4.85 15.22 5.10
N ILE A 176 -5.80 14.61 5.80
CA ILE A 176 -6.93 13.92 5.16
C ILE A 176 -8.26 14.20 5.86
N ASP A 177 -9.36 14.06 5.14
CA ASP A 177 -10.70 13.99 5.70
C ASP A 177 -10.96 12.56 6.21
N ILE A 178 -10.77 12.37 7.52
CA ILE A 178 -10.98 11.09 8.21
C ILE A 178 -12.44 10.62 8.12
N GLU A 179 -13.39 11.55 8.15
CA GLU A 179 -14.81 11.21 8.14
C GLU A 179 -15.24 10.74 6.75
N ALA A 180 -14.75 11.38 5.68
CA ALA A 180 -14.94 10.90 4.32
C ALA A 180 -14.33 9.50 4.13
N MET A 181 -13.07 9.29 4.54
CA MET A 181 -12.42 7.98 4.49
C MET A 181 -13.23 6.90 5.21
N THR A 182 -13.70 7.20 6.42
CA THR A 182 -14.50 6.26 7.24
C THR A 182 -15.82 5.91 6.55
N ARG A 183 -16.53 6.91 5.98
CA ARG A 183 -17.76 6.67 5.21
C ARG A 183 -17.52 5.78 4.01
N PHE A 184 -16.43 5.98 3.26
CA PHE A 184 -16.09 5.12 2.13
C PHE A 184 -15.88 3.66 2.56
N ILE A 185 -15.15 3.44 3.65
CA ILE A 185 -14.91 2.09 4.18
C ILE A 185 -16.24 1.42 4.55
N TYR A 186 -17.13 2.11 5.27
CA TYR A 186 -18.43 1.56 5.64
C TYR A 186 -19.31 1.25 4.44
N ALA A 187 -19.33 2.13 3.44
CA ALA A 187 -20.06 1.90 2.20
C ALA A 187 -19.50 0.72 1.39
N SER A 188 -18.23 0.34 1.61
CA SER A 188 -17.53 -0.76 0.93
C SER A 188 -17.68 -2.12 1.61
N GLN A 189 -18.38 -2.20 2.74
CA GLN A 189 -18.81 -3.49 3.29
C GLN A 189 -19.77 -4.16 2.28
N SER A 190 -20.11 -5.44 2.46
CA SER A 190 -21.07 -6.15 1.62
C SER A 190 -22.11 -6.88 2.47
N TYR A 191 -23.07 -7.53 1.83
CA TYR A 191 -24.18 -8.22 2.49
C TYR A 191 -23.72 -9.35 3.44
N ASP A 192 -22.54 -9.94 3.17
CA ASP A 192 -21.93 -10.97 3.99
C ASP A 192 -21.16 -10.39 5.20
N GLY A 193 -21.04 -9.06 5.29
CA GLY A 193 -20.32 -8.32 6.32
C GLY A 193 -18.81 -8.17 6.07
N ALA A 194 -18.28 -8.77 5.01
CA ALA A 194 -16.92 -8.55 4.54
C ALA A 194 -16.87 -7.30 3.64
N PHE A 195 -15.69 -6.95 3.13
CA PHE A 195 -15.51 -5.73 2.32
C PHE A 195 -15.04 -6.06 0.92
N GLY A 196 -15.53 -5.28 -0.05
CA GLY A 196 -15.09 -5.28 -1.43
C GLY A 196 -14.11 -4.13 -1.73
N MET A 197 -13.73 -4.00 -3.00
CA MET A 197 -12.84 -2.94 -3.49
C MET A 197 -13.41 -1.53 -3.28
N GLY A 198 -14.74 -1.42 -3.32
CA GLY A 198 -15.48 -0.20 -3.09
C GLY A 198 -16.98 -0.50 -2.87
N PRO A 199 -17.82 0.53 -2.81
CA PRO A 199 -19.26 0.36 -2.64
C PRO A 199 -19.86 -0.55 -3.71
N SER A 200 -20.75 -1.45 -3.31
CA SER A 200 -21.47 -2.38 -4.19
C SER A 200 -20.58 -3.39 -4.96
N THR A 201 -19.36 -3.64 -4.49
CA THR A 201 -18.47 -4.66 -5.06
C THR A 201 -18.50 -5.97 -4.26
N GLU A 202 -18.04 -7.07 -4.89
CA GLU A 202 -17.95 -8.38 -4.23
C GLU A 202 -16.91 -8.36 -3.10
N SER A 203 -17.25 -9.01 -1.99
CA SER A 203 -16.35 -9.19 -0.86
C SER A 203 -15.10 -9.96 -1.23
N HIS A 204 -13.94 -9.51 -0.74
CA HIS A 204 -12.65 -10.14 -0.99
C HIS A 204 -11.78 -10.09 0.26
N GLY A 205 -10.99 -11.15 0.51
CA GLY A 205 -10.18 -11.27 1.72
C GLY A 205 -9.15 -10.15 1.87
N GLY A 206 -8.47 -9.77 0.78
CA GLY A 206 -7.53 -8.65 0.78
C GLY A 206 -8.20 -7.30 1.03
N CYS A 207 -9.41 -7.10 0.51
CA CYS A 207 -10.19 -5.88 0.71
C CYS A 207 -10.66 -5.77 2.17
N THR A 208 -11.11 -6.90 2.73
CA THR A 208 -11.50 -7.03 4.13
C THR A 208 -10.35 -6.73 5.07
N TYR A 209 -9.14 -7.26 4.80
CA TYR A 209 -7.94 -6.90 5.55
C TYR A 209 -7.69 -5.39 5.50
N CYS A 210 -7.70 -4.79 4.30
CA CYS A 210 -7.46 -3.36 4.12
C CYS A 210 -8.45 -2.50 4.92
N ALA A 211 -9.75 -2.81 4.84
CA ALA A 211 -10.81 -2.10 5.56
C ALA A 211 -10.66 -2.22 7.08
N VAL A 212 -10.50 -3.44 7.61
CA VAL A 212 -10.39 -3.68 9.05
C VAL A 212 -9.12 -3.05 9.62
N ALA A 213 -7.98 -3.17 8.93
CA ALA A 213 -6.74 -2.56 9.35
C ALA A 213 -6.83 -1.02 9.34
N ALA A 214 -7.43 -0.43 8.31
CA ALA A 214 -7.67 1.01 8.24
C ALA A 214 -8.55 1.50 9.41
N LEU A 215 -9.69 0.84 9.66
CA LEU A 215 -10.57 1.16 10.78
C LEU A 215 -9.89 0.98 12.14
N THR A 216 -8.99 0.01 12.26
CA THR A 216 -8.19 -0.20 13.48
C THR A 216 -7.26 0.98 13.72
N MET A 217 -6.52 1.43 12.69
CA MET A 217 -5.63 2.59 12.78
C MET A 217 -6.40 3.89 13.06
N LEU A 218 -7.63 4.01 12.57
CA LEU A 218 -8.54 5.13 12.84
C LEU A 218 -9.18 5.07 14.24
N GLY A 219 -9.10 3.94 14.94
CA GLY A 219 -9.85 3.72 16.18
C GLY A 219 -11.36 3.71 15.99
N ARG A 220 -11.85 3.29 14.82
CA ARG A 220 -13.27 3.28 14.40
C ARG A 220 -13.82 1.88 14.16
N LEU A 221 -13.03 0.82 14.39
CA LEU A 221 -13.49 -0.56 14.14
C LEU A 221 -14.72 -0.94 14.98
N ALA A 222 -14.82 -0.43 16.21
CA ALA A 222 -15.97 -0.69 17.09
C ALA A 222 -17.26 0.02 16.63
N ASP A 223 -17.13 1.04 15.77
CA ASP A 223 -18.25 1.83 15.25
C ASP A 223 -18.82 1.21 13.96
N LEU A 224 -18.32 0.04 13.55
CA LEU A 224 -18.76 -0.61 12.32
C LEU A 224 -20.26 -0.92 12.39
N PRO A 225 -21.07 -0.48 11.41
CA PRO A 225 -22.50 -0.69 11.41
C PRO A 225 -22.86 -2.18 11.49
N SER A 226 -23.93 -2.51 12.22
CA SER A 226 -24.53 -3.85 12.16
C SER A 226 -25.00 -4.15 10.74
N LYS A 227 -24.95 -5.42 10.33
CA LYS A 227 -25.48 -5.89 9.05
C LYS A 227 -26.95 -5.53 8.84
N ASP A 228 -27.70 -5.30 9.91
CA ASP A 228 -29.12 -4.91 9.85
C ASP A 228 -29.32 -3.52 9.21
N LEU A 229 -28.30 -2.66 9.23
CA LEU A 229 -28.33 -1.31 8.65
C LEU A 229 -27.91 -1.27 7.17
N TRP A 230 -27.57 -2.44 6.58
CA TRP A 230 -27.12 -2.58 5.20
C TRP A 230 -28.02 -1.90 4.15
N PRO A 231 -29.37 -2.03 4.22
CA PRO A 231 -30.26 -1.39 3.25
C PRO A 231 -30.28 0.15 3.31
N GLU A 232 -29.82 0.75 4.41
CA GLU A 232 -29.75 2.21 4.59
C GLU A 232 -28.45 2.77 4.02
N LEU A 233 -27.34 2.07 4.21
CA LEU A 233 -26.01 2.48 3.71
C LEU A 233 -25.93 2.50 2.18
N GLN A 234 -26.58 1.53 1.51
CA GLN A 234 -26.61 1.50 0.04
C GLN A 234 -27.48 2.60 -0.58
N ARG A 235 -28.50 3.10 0.13
CA ARG A 235 -29.41 4.14 -0.41
C ARG A 235 -28.74 5.50 -0.58
N GLY A 236 -27.66 5.77 0.16
CA GLY A 236 -26.88 7.00 0.03
C GLY A 236 -25.97 7.06 -1.21
N SER A 237 -25.71 5.92 -1.85
CA SER A 237 -24.82 5.78 -3.01
C SER A 237 -25.56 5.54 -4.33
N VAL A 238 -26.90 5.43 -4.32
CA VAL A 238 -27.73 5.36 -5.54
C VAL A 238 -28.06 6.77 -6.03
N GLY A 239 -27.04 7.49 -6.46
CA GLY A 239 -27.21 8.82 -7.02
C GLY A 239 -26.02 9.15 -7.88
N LEU A 240 -25.94 8.52 -9.06
CA LEU A 240 -25.22 8.93 -10.28
C LEU A 240 -25.13 7.70 -11.21
N TRP A 241 -26.20 7.47 -11.96
CA TRP A 241 -26.16 6.85 -13.28
C TRP A 241 -26.95 7.76 -14.23
#